data_AF-A0A0K9NJE3-F1
#
_entry.id   AF-A0A0K9NJE3-F1
#
_cell.length_a   1.000
_cell.length_b   1.000
_cell.length_c   1.000
_cell.angle_alpha   90.00
_cell.angle_beta   90.00
_cell.angle_gamma   90.00
#
_symmetry.space_group_name_H-M   'P 1'
#
loop_
_entity.id
_entity.type
_entity.pdbx_description
1 polymer ?
#
loop_
_entity_poly.entity_id
_entity_poly.type
_entity_poly.pdbx_seq_one_letter_code
_entity_poly.pdbx_strand_id
1 'polypeptide(L)' 'MMGFNNIEQIASGIHFRLRARTFIVAEPDGHRVMFLNLDACMASQIVMIKIIERLKARSSPYL' A
#
# COMPACT_ATOMS: atom_id res chain seq x y z
N MET A 1 17.15 -5.00 7.46
CA MET A 1 15.92 -4.17 7.42
C MET A 1 16.04 -3.26 6.20
N MET A 2 14.93 -2.75 5.64
CA MET A 2 15.02 -1.86 4.47
C MET A 2 15.48 -0.45 4.88
N GLY A 3 16.33 0.19 4.07
CA GLY A 3 16.72 1.60 4.21
C GLY A 3 18.23 1.82 4.37
N PHE A 4 18.87 1.14 5.33
CA PHE A 4 20.29 1.40 5.66
C PHE A 4 21.31 0.58 4.87
N ASN A 5 20.86 -0.37 4.04
CA ASN A 5 21.74 -1.27 3.28
C ASN A 5 22.78 -2.03 4.16
N ASN A 6 22.42 -2.34 5.41
CA ASN A 6 23.24 -3.11 6.34
C ASN A 6 22.67 -4.52 6.52
N ILE A 7 23.48 -5.54 6.22
CA ILE A 7 23.11 -6.96 6.30
C ILE A 7 22.93 -7.41 7.75
N GLU A 8 23.70 -6.84 8.69
CA GLU A 8 23.61 -7.17 10.12
C GLU A 8 22.36 -6.56 10.78
N GLN A 9 21.66 -5.65 10.10
CA GLN A 9 20.47 -5.00 10.63
C GLN A 9 19.26 -5.93 10.53
N ILE A 10 19.07 -6.78 11.54
CA ILE A 10 17.93 -7.68 11.66
C ILE A 10 16.94 -7.12 12.70
N ALA A 11 15.64 -7.28 12.47
CA ALA A 11 14.63 -6.80 13.42
C ALA A 11 14.66 -7.65 14.71
N SER A 12 14.77 -7.00 15.87
CA SER A 12 14.78 -7.65 17.20
C SER A 12 13.52 -7.42 18.02
N GLY A 13 12.46 -6.90 17.40
CA GLY A 13 11.19 -6.60 18.07
C GLY A 13 10.33 -5.62 17.28
N ILE A 14 9.21 -5.23 17.87
CA ILE A 14 8.29 -4.23 17.30
C ILE A 14 8.12 -3.12 18.32
N HIS A 15 8.58 -1.91 17.99
CA HIS A 15 8.32 -0.72 18.80
C HIS A 15 6.92 -0.15 18.51
N PHE A 16 6.60 0.03 17.21
CA PHE A 16 5.26 0.37 16.72
C PHE A 16 4.89 -0.45 15.49
N ARG A 17 3.59 -0.62 15.27
CA ARG A 17 3.08 -1.28 14.05
C ARG A 17 3.14 -0.32 12.87
N LEU A 18 3.56 -0.82 11.73
CA LEU A 18 3.42 -0.15 10.43
C LEU A 18 1.94 -0.18 9.99
N ARG A 19 1.46 0.90 9.38
CA ARG A 19 0.07 1.02 8.92
C ARG A 19 0.01 1.41 7.43
N ALA A 20 -1.10 1.03 6.82
CA ALA A 20 -1.55 1.50 5.52
C ALA A 20 -2.75 2.44 5.77
N ARG A 21 -2.62 3.72 5.41
CA ARG A 21 -3.66 4.73 5.59
C ARG A 21 -4.19 5.15 4.22
N THR A 22 -5.45 4.83 3.96
CA THR A 22 -6.09 5.05 2.66
C THR A 22 -7.05 6.22 2.73
N PHE A 23 -6.98 7.08 1.73
CA PHE A 23 -7.87 8.22 1.53
C PHE A 23 -8.52 8.06 0.15
N ILE A 24 -9.84 7.99 0.12
CA ILE A 24 -10.61 7.86 -1.12
C ILE A 24 -11.38 9.16 -1.32
N VAL A 25 -11.19 9.78 -2.48
CA VAL A 25 -11.97 10.93 -2.92
C VAL A 25 -12.86 10.45 -4.05
N ALA A 26 -14.16 10.72 -3.94
CA ALA A 26 -15.16 10.32 -4.93
C ALA A 26 -15.95 11.56 -5.36
N GLU A 27 -16.12 11.72 -6.67
CA GLU A 27 -17.00 12.71 -7.25
C GLU A 27 -18.42 12.13 -7.43
N PRO A 28 -19.48 12.97 -7.45
CA PRO A 28 -20.86 12.50 -7.60
C PRO A 28 -21.14 11.74 -8.89
N ASP A 29 -20.35 11.98 -9.94
CA ASP A 29 -20.47 11.34 -11.24
C ASP A 29 -19.84 9.93 -11.31
N GLY A 30 -19.27 9.45 -10.20
CA GLY A 30 -18.70 8.12 -10.08
C GLY A 30 -17.19 8.05 -10.25
N HIS A 31 -16.50 9.14 -10.59
CA HIS A 31 -15.04 9.16 -10.59
C HIS A 31 -14.48 9.04 -9.17
N ARG A 32 -13.44 8.21 -9.02
CA ARG A 32 -12.81 7.95 -7.71
C ARG A 32 -11.30 7.94 -7.86
N VAL A 33 -10.63 8.58 -6.89
CA VAL A 33 -9.19 8.52 -6.71
C VAL A 33 -8.89 7.98 -5.33
N MET A 34 -7.91 7.08 -5.24
CA MET A 34 -7.42 6.53 -3.99
C MET A 34 -5.96 6.91 -3.79
N PHE A 35 -5.66 7.55 -2.66
CA PHE A 35 -4.31 7.77 -2.17
C PHE A 35 -4.02 6.82 -1.01
N LEU A 36 -2.84 6.19 -1.03
CA LEU A 36 -2.38 5.29 0.02
C LEU A 36 -1.08 5.82 0.62
N ASN A 37 -1.12 6.24 1.89
CA ASN A 37 0.09 6.50 2.67
C ASN A 37 0.50 5.21 3.41
N LEU A 38 1.66 4.67 3.06
CA LEU A 38 2.16 3.41 3.57
C LEU A 38 3.38 3.65 4.45
N ASP A 39 3.33 3.18 5.70
CA ASP A 39 4.50 3.16 6.59
C ASP A 39 5.48 2.08 6.11
N ALA A 40 6.33 2.45 5.14
CA ALA A 40 7.37 1.61 4.58
C ALA A 40 8.52 2.48 4.05
N CYS A 41 9.67 1.88 3.80
CA CYS A 41 10.81 2.57 3.19
C CYS A 41 10.47 3.08 1.77
N MET A 42 9.69 2.32 1.00
CA MET A 42 9.27 2.65 -0.36
C MET A 42 8.05 1.79 -0.73
N ALA A 43 7.14 2.34 -1.53
CA ALA A 43 6.17 1.55 -2.28
C ALA A 43 6.83 1.02 -3.57
N SER A 44 7.30 -0.23 -3.55
CA SER A 44 7.93 -0.83 -4.72
C SER A 44 6.92 -1.06 -5.84
N GLN A 45 7.40 -1.08 -7.09
CA GLN A 45 6.55 -1.30 -8.26
C GLN A 45 5.76 -2.61 -8.18
N ILE A 46 6.36 -3.68 -7.67
CA ILE A 46 5.67 -4.97 -7.49
C ILE A 46 4.52 -4.89 -6.48
N VAL A 47 4.68 -4.11 -5.40
CA VAL A 47 3.61 -3.87 -4.43
C VAL A 47 2.46 -3.14 -5.11
N MET A 48 2.75 -2.10 -5.91
CA MET A 48 1.73 -1.37 -6.67
C MET A 48 0.96 -2.28 -7.63
N ILE A 49 1.65 -3.08 -8.44
CA ILE A 49 1.03 -4.02 -9.40
C ILE A 49 0.11 -5.00 -8.66
N LYS A 50 0.60 -5.61 -7.57
CA LYS A 50 -0.19 -6.58 -6.80
C LYS A 50 -1.39 -5.96 -6.07
N ILE A 51 -1.32 -4.68 -5.70
CA ILE A 51 -2.49 -3.97 -5.16
C ILE A 51 -3.54 -3.82 -6.26
N ILE A 52 -3.16 -3.32 -7.44
CA ILE A 52 -4.10 -3.12 -8.56
C ILE A 52 -4.74 -4.44 -8.99
N GLU A 53 -3.96 -5.50 -9.15
CA GLU A 53 -4.46 -6.84 -9.50
C GLU A 53 -5.53 -7.32 -8.49
N ARG A 54 -5.25 -7.19 -7.19
CA ARG A 54 -6.18 -7.61 -6.14
C ARG A 54 -7.41 -6.73 -6.03
N LEU A 55 -7.29 -5.44 -6.28
CA LEU A 55 -8.42 -4.52 -6.29
C LEU A 55 -9.37 -4.88 -7.45
N LYS A 56 -8.82 -5.05 -8.66
CA LYS A 56 -9.59 -5.48 -9.85
C LYS A 56 -10.29 -6.82 -9.64
N ALA A 57 -9.64 -7.78 -8.97
CA ALA A 57 -10.23 -9.07 -8.68
C ALA A 57 -11.37 -9.02 -7.64
N ARG A 58 -11.38 -8.03 -6.74
CA ARG A 58 -12.40 -7.87 -5.69
C ARG A 58 -13.55 -6.97 -6.13
N SER A 59 -13.30 -5.96 -6.96
CA SER A 59 -14.33 -5.16 -7.60
C SER A 59 -14.93 -5.97 -8.77
N SER A 60 -16.08 -6.60 -8.53
CA SER A 60 -16.81 -7.42 -9.51
C SER A 60 -17.08 -6.68 -10.84
N PRO A 61 -17.07 -7.37 -12.00
CA PRO A 61 -17.39 -6.80 -13.33
C PRO A 61 -18.89 -6.48 -13.56
N TYR A 62 -19.72 -6.48 -12.51
CA TYR A 62 -21.18 -6.25 -12.57
C TYR A 62 -21.65 -5.00 -11.82
N LEU A 63 -20.74 -4.03 -11.63
CA LEU A 63 -21.07 -2.63 -11.34
C LEU A 63 -20.48 -1.76 -12.44
#